data_AF-A0A847THG0-F1
#
_entry.id   AF-A0A847THG0-F1
#
_cell.length_a   1.000
_cell.length_b   1.000
_cell.length_c   1.000
_cell.angle_alpha   90.00
_cell.angle_beta   90.00
_cell.angle_gamma   90.00
#
_symmetry.space_group_name_H-M   'P 1'
#
loop_
_entity.id
_entity.type
_entity.pdbx_description
1 polymer ?
#
loop_
_entity_poly.entity_id
_entity_poly.type
_entity_poly.pdbx_seq_one_letter_code
_entity_poly.pdbx_strand_id
1 'polypeptide(L)'
;MKLQGLVKVCAVMLFCLGNQRLLAQQLKLGTNPTLLDKNALLELNSDKQGFLLPRVIKAQILSGGALYGASEGMLVYITDDKALYLKKTTGWEKIDFSILTAGTGIGIAGNTISNNGVISFNSRTGAVGPASGDYNLSQMGDVTITTPTDKQILQYQGATSKWVNITPSFVDASRKLTLQAGTGISSVAASPVGTDLSADRTWTIKADNTNAIWNANQIQGKSILTTTPNEGDLFTFTGGSWTPKAFNSSAYIQNTTATQTASNFNISGNGVIGGTLTVKGLTPGSVPYVGTGDVISENNTQLFWDGTKSLLGVGTNTPVNKVEIAGPPSTTAPFSTSTSGLRLTNLATATPTSATSKVLSINSSGDVILTDNPATTNWLTGGNAATSTQFLGTTNAVDMVVKYNSKELFRGSRGQTAAESGGADFSAYTLTLMNNATKFNGHPLIIRANGNDVLAFEDANGVPKWHWNILGGGLNFVETNVKDYRLFLQNGGNVGVGTNTPAALLDVAGTAKIGTGGTVLNGVYRAVNVNAVTTSIPNSTTATTTVTFTVTGIDGTLGGNVIINPRFDFPFNLRLISSRVSADDTVTAIFVNTTGGAYSLTGTGKRFDITVIQ
;
A
#
# COMPACT_ATOMS: atom_id res chain seq x y z
N MET A 1 16.05 -4.85 59.83
CA MET A 1 16.73 -6.14 59.57
C MET A 1 16.03 -6.85 58.41
N LYS A 2 16.77 -7.46 57.47
CA LYS A 2 16.28 -8.26 56.31
C LYS A 2 14.83 -7.94 55.86
N LEU A 3 14.64 -6.77 55.25
CA LEU A 3 13.40 -6.13 54.73
C LEU A 3 12.28 -6.99 54.10
N GLN A 4 12.59 -8.22 53.71
CA GLN A 4 12.49 -8.54 52.29
C GLN A 4 11.11 -9.13 51.90
N GLY A 5 10.21 -9.26 52.88
CA GLY A 5 8.82 -9.72 52.74
C GLY A 5 7.76 -8.62 52.79
N LEU A 6 7.84 -7.65 53.73
CA LEU A 6 6.86 -6.54 53.88
C LEU A 6 6.59 -5.87 52.54
N VAL A 7 7.68 -5.52 51.85
CA VAL A 7 7.67 -4.76 50.60
C VAL A 7 7.10 -5.55 49.41
N LYS A 8 6.89 -6.88 49.55
CA LYS A 8 6.15 -7.69 48.58
C LYS A 8 4.66 -7.87 48.93
N VAL A 9 4.24 -7.59 50.17
CA VAL A 9 2.86 -7.85 50.67
C VAL A 9 2.05 -6.57 50.87
N CYS A 10 2.67 -5.45 51.26
CA CYS A 10 2.09 -4.11 51.10
C CYS A 10 2.04 -3.64 49.63
N ALA A 11 2.28 -4.52 48.65
CA ALA A 11 2.20 -4.22 47.22
C ALA A 11 0.94 -4.79 46.52
N VAL A 12 0.22 -5.76 47.12
CA VAL A 12 -0.91 -6.45 46.44
C VAL A 12 -2.27 -6.14 47.07
N MET A 13 -2.36 -5.77 48.35
CA MET A 13 -3.64 -5.81 49.08
C MET A 13 -4.15 -4.45 49.63
N LEU A 14 -4.64 -3.46 48.87
CA LEU A 14 -5.09 -3.43 47.45
C LEU A 14 -6.05 -4.59 47.07
N PHE A 15 -6.55 -5.27 48.11
CA PHE A 15 -7.48 -6.41 48.11
C PHE A 15 -8.19 -6.58 49.47
N CYS A 16 -7.70 -6.00 50.59
CA CYS A 16 -8.26 -6.29 51.93
C CYS A 16 -8.60 -5.12 52.89
N LEU A 17 -7.96 -3.94 52.85
CA LEU A 17 -7.92 -3.07 54.07
C LEU A 17 -8.23 -1.57 53.94
N GLY A 18 -8.86 -1.09 52.86
CA GLY A 18 -9.24 0.33 52.80
C GLY A 18 -10.18 0.72 51.67
N ASN A 19 -11.48 0.71 51.95
CA ASN A 19 -12.46 1.72 51.49
C ASN A 19 -13.84 1.44 52.10
N GLN A 20 -14.11 2.04 53.26
CA GLN A 20 -15.41 2.01 53.91
C GLN A 20 -16.40 2.90 53.15
N ARG A 21 -17.30 2.35 52.30
CA ARG A 21 -18.64 2.91 51.98
C ARG A 21 -19.62 1.82 51.50
N LEU A 22 -20.06 0.95 52.40
CA LEU A 22 -21.33 0.24 52.20
C LEU A 22 -22.45 1.20 52.62
N LEU A 23 -23.10 1.81 51.63
CA LEU A 23 -24.23 2.71 51.83
C LEU A 23 -25.43 1.93 52.40
N ALA A 24 -26.19 2.58 53.28
CA ALA A 24 -27.24 1.93 54.07
C ALA A 24 -28.25 1.20 53.18
N GLN A 25 -28.39 -0.11 53.43
CA GLN A 25 -29.30 -0.98 52.69
C GLN A 25 -30.70 -0.85 53.27
N GLN A 26 -31.65 -0.35 52.46
CA GLN A 26 -33.07 -0.43 52.78
C GLN A 26 -33.44 -1.88 53.05
N LEU A 27 -34.05 -2.15 54.21
CA LEU A 27 -34.44 -3.49 54.61
C LEU A 27 -35.92 -3.72 54.29
N LYS A 28 -36.22 -4.59 53.33
CA LYS A 28 -37.59 -5.08 53.09
C LYS A 28 -37.74 -6.49 53.63
N LEU A 29 -38.75 -6.73 54.46
CA LEU A 29 -39.07 -8.05 55.01
C LEU A 29 -40.50 -8.45 54.64
N GLY A 30 -40.65 -9.66 54.11
CA GLY A 30 -41.92 -10.25 53.68
C GLY A 30 -42.00 -10.46 52.17
N THR A 31 -43.19 -10.34 51.59
CA THR A 31 -43.49 -10.62 50.18
C THR A 31 -42.84 -9.62 49.22
N ASN A 32 -42.30 -10.13 48.10
CA ASN A 32 -41.55 -9.40 47.08
C ASN A 32 -40.43 -8.49 47.65
N PRO A 33 -39.42 -9.04 48.35
CA PRO A 33 -38.36 -8.27 49.00
C PRO A 33 -37.41 -7.55 48.02
N THR A 34 -37.49 -7.85 46.71
CA THR A 34 -36.68 -7.25 45.66
C THR A 34 -37.25 -5.97 45.06
N LEU A 35 -38.55 -5.69 45.24
CA LEU A 35 -39.18 -4.46 44.76
C LEU A 35 -39.26 -3.46 45.92
N LEU A 36 -38.29 -2.54 45.97
CA LEU A 36 -38.09 -1.61 47.07
C LEU A 36 -38.80 -0.26 46.82
N ASP A 37 -39.58 0.23 47.79
CA ASP A 37 -40.04 1.63 47.76
C ASP A 37 -38.91 2.56 48.20
N LYS A 38 -38.42 3.39 47.29
CA LYS A 38 -37.30 4.33 47.52
C LYS A 38 -37.56 5.36 48.63
N ASN A 39 -38.80 5.52 49.08
CA ASN A 39 -39.16 6.43 50.17
C ASN A 39 -39.08 5.77 51.56
N ALA A 40 -38.93 4.45 51.65
CA ALA A 40 -38.89 3.70 52.91
C ALA A 40 -37.46 3.26 53.26
N LEU A 41 -37.07 3.38 54.53
CA LEU A 41 -35.80 2.83 55.03
C LEU A 41 -35.95 1.38 55.54
N LEU A 42 -37.14 1.05 56.05
CA LEU A 42 -37.59 -0.29 56.45
C LEU A 42 -39.01 -0.49 55.90
N GLU A 43 -39.24 -1.57 55.17
CA GLU A 43 -40.56 -1.90 54.59
C GLU A 43 -40.98 -3.30 55.05
N LEU A 44 -42.20 -3.41 55.60
CA LEU A 44 -42.76 -4.66 56.11
C LEU A 44 -44.02 -4.97 55.32
N ASN A 45 -43.96 -5.99 54.46
CA ASN A 45 -45.02 -6.31 53.49
C ASN A 45 -45.41 -7.79 53.65
N SER A 46 -46.53 -8.10 54.31
CA SER A 46 -46.99 -9.49 54.47
C SER A 46 -48.48 -9.55 54.82
N ASP A 47 -49.22 -10.41 54.13
CA ASP A 47 -50.65 -10.64 54.39
C ASP A 47 -50.93 -11.45 55.68
N LYS A 48 -49.87 -12.01 56.30
CA LYS A 48 -49.99 -12.95 57.44
C LYS A 48 -49.13 -12.59 58.64
N GLN A 49 -48.25 -11.58 58.54
CA GLN A 49 -47.33 -11.18 59.61
C GLN A 49 -47.29 -9.66 59.71
N GLY A 50 -47.61 -9.13 60.89
CA GLY A 50 -47.53 -7.70 61.17
C GLY A 50 -46.23 -7.29 61.85
N PHE A 51 -46.00 -5.98 61.95
CA PHE A 51 -44.94 -5.44 62.79
C PHE A 51 -45.31 -5.54 64.27
N LEU A 52 -44.56 -6.33 65.04
CA LEU A 52 -44.68 -6.34 66.49
C LEU A 52 -43.74 -5.29 67.09
N LEU A 53 -44.33 -4.20 67.60
CA LEU A 53 -43.60 -3.14 68.28
C LEU A 53 -42.84 -3.67 69.52
N PRO A 54 -41.77 -2.99 69.97
CA PRO A 54 -41.13 -3.29 71.23
C PRO A 54 -42.16 -3.32 72.37
N ARG A 55 -42.21 -4.45 73.08
CA ARG A 55 -43.15 -4.71 74.17
C ARG A 55 -42.43 -4.52 75.49
N VAL A 56 -42.76 -3.46 76.23
CA VAL A 56 -42.08 -3.10 77.48
C VAL A 56 -43.09 -2.80 78.58
N ILE A 57 -42.70 -2.94 79.84
CA ILE A 57 -43.52 -2.51 80.98
C ILE A 57 -43.45 -0.99 81.14
N LYS A 58 -44.49 -0.37 81.70
CA LYS A 58 -44.63 1.08 81.83
C LYS A 58 -43.46 1.73 82.57
N ALA A 59 -42.89 1.05 83.56
CA ALA A 59 -41.71 1.51 84.29
C ALA A 59 -40.49 1.82 83.38
N GLN A 60 -40.36 1.15 82.21
CA GLN A 60 -39.24 1.40 81.30
C GLN A 60 -39.32 2.73 80.54
N ILE A 61 -40.51 3.33 80.44
CA ILE A 61 -40.73 4.62 79.79
C ILE A 61 -40.90 5.80 80.76
N LEU A 62 -40.88 5.53 82.08
CA LEU A 62 -40.90 6.54 83.13
C LEU A 62 -39.48 6.92 83.57
N SER A 63 -39.32 8.03 84.29
CA SER A 63 -38.00 8.56 84.67
C SER A 63 -37.14 7.51 85.39
N GLY A 64 -35.93 7.27 84.86
CA GLY A 64 -35.01 6.21 85.32
C GLY A 64 -35.14 4.88 84.57
N GLY A 65 -36.19 4.66 83.78
CA GLY A 65 -36.34 3.49 82.90
C GLY A 65 -35.45 3.56 81.65
N ALA A 66 -35.09 2.40 81.08
CA ALA A 66 -34.11 2.31 79.98
C ALA A 66 -34.56 3.00 78.67
N LEU A 67 -35.87 3.21 78.49
CA LEU A 67 -36.45 3.90 77.33
C LEU A 67 -37.03 5.29 77.69
N TYR A 68 -36.75 5.82 78.88
CA TYR A 68 -37.19 7.17 79.26
C TYR A 68 -36.70 8.25 78.29
N GLY A 69 -35.40 8.19 77.98
CA GLY A 69 -34.69 9.08 77.06
C GLY A 69 -34.71 8.63 75.60
N ALA A 70 -35.64 7.76 75.19
CA ALA A 70 -35.80 7.37 73.80
C ALA A 70 -36.09 8.58 72.89
N SER A 71 -35.64 8.51 71.64
CA SER A 71 -35.89 9.53 70.63
C SER A 71 -37.38 9.73 70.34
N GLU A 72 -37.74 10.95 69.98
CA GLU A 72 -39.09 11.32 69.55
C GLU A 72 -39.54 10.53 68.31
N GLY A 73 -40.83 10.23 68.23
CA GLY A 73 -41.41 9.36 67.22
C GLY A 73 -41.37 7.86 67.57
N MET A 74 -40.65 7.43 68.61
CA MET A 74 -40.63 6.02 69.00
C MET A 74 -42.01 5.55 69.47
N LEU A 75 -42.46 4.40 68.95
CA LEU A 75 -43.68 3.71 69.35
C LEU A 75 -43.34 2.44 70.14
N VAL A 76 -44.05 2.22 71.25
CA VAL A 76 -43.95 0.98 72.05
C VAL A 76 -45.33 0.52 72.49
N TYR A 77 -45.50 -0.80 72.62
CA TYR A 77 -46.67 -1.37 73.27
C TYR A 77 -46.36 -1.59 74.74
N ILE A 78 -47.03 -0.83 75.61
CA ILE A 78 -46.88 -0.96 77.06
C ILE A 78 -47.71 -2.15 77.54
N THR A 79 -47.04 -3.18 78.06
CA THR A 79 -47.63 -4.52 78.25
C THR A 79 -48.57 -4.63 79.44
N ASP A 80 -48.28 -3.88 80.50
CA ASP A 80 -49.04 -3.75 81.74
C ASP A 80 -50.22 -2.77 81.59
N ASP A 81 -50.06 -1.67 80.85
CA ASP A 81 -51.16 -0.75 80.46
C ASP A 81 -52.00 -1.29 79.28
N LYS A 82 -51.50 -2.31 78.59
CA LYS A 82 -52.08 -2.91 77.37
C LYS A 82 -52.38 -1.91 76.25
N ALA A 83 -51.58 -0.85 76.14
CA ALA A 83 -51.84 0.29 75.27
C ALA A 83 -50.62 0.71 74.43
N LEU A 84 -50.90 1.38 73.32
CA LEU A 84 -49.88 1.97 72.46
C LEU A 84 -49.46 3.33 73.02
N TYR A 85 -48.14 3.54 73.13
CA TYR A 85 -47.54 4.80 73.56
C TYR A 85 -46.60 5.34 72.47
N LEU A 86 -46.65 6.66 72.26
CA LEU A 86 -45.79 7.41 71.36
C LEU A 86 -44.90 8.36 72.17
N LYS A 87 -43.59 8.33 71.91
CA LYS A 87 -42.65 9.31 72.45
C LYS A 87 -42.77 10.62 71.69
N LYS A 88 -43.19 11.67 72.38
CA LYS A 88 -43.17 13.07 71.91
C LYS A 88 -42.10 13.86 72.66
N THR A 89 -41.84 15.09 72.20
CA THR A 89 -40.96 16.09 72.84
C THR A 89 -41.28 16.29 74.32
N THR A 90 -42.56 16.23 74.68
CA THR A 90 -43.10 16.40 76.05
C THR A 90 -42.93 15.18 76.96
N GLY A 91 -42.70 13.98 76.40
CA GLY A 91 -42.73 12.73 77.16
C GLY A 91 -43.34 11.58 76.38
N TRP A 92 -43.61 10.47 77.06
CA TRP A 92 -44.34 9.33 76.50
C TRP A 92 -45.85 9.53 76.70
N GLU A 93 -46.60 9.66 75.60
CA GLU A 93 -48.06 9.85 75.64
C GLU A 93 -48.80 8.58 75.21
N LYS A 94 -49.88 8.26 75.93
CA LYS A 94 -50.81 7.17 75.57
C LYS A 94 -51.65 7.62 74.39
N ILE A 95 -51.81 6.77 73.39
CA ILE A 95 -52.80 6.98 72.34
C ILE A 95 -54.13 6.41 72.85
N ASP A 96 -55.05 7.29 73.23
CA ASP A 96 -56.36 6.94 73.77
C ASP A 96 -57.47 7.57 72.90
N PHE A 97 -58.38 6.73 72.41
CA PHE A 97 -59.49 7.13 71.54
C PHE A 97 -60.81 7.33 72.30
N SER A 98 -60.83 7.18 73.63
CA SER A 98 -62.05 7.22 74.45
C SER A 98 -62.53 8.62 74.86
N ILE A 99 -61.88 9.69 74.39
CA ILE A 99 -62.02 11.06 74.93
C ILE A 99 -62.66 12.05 73.93
N LEU A 100 -63.79 11.68 73.31
CA LEU A 100 -64.61 12.59 72.49
C LEU A 100 -65.82 13.11 73.30
N THR A 101 -65.82 14.41 73.60
CA THR A 101 -66.88 15.06 74.40
C THR A 101 -67.91 15.76 73.49
N ALA A 102 -69.21 15.51 73.72
CA ALA A 102 -70.30 16.08 72.93
C ALA A 102 -70.69 17.51 73.36
N GLY A 103 -71.11 18.34 72.40
CA GLY A 103 -71.74 19.65 72.64
C GLY A 103 -73.27 19.62 72.51
N THR A 104 -73.92 20.74 72.85
CA THR A 104 -75.39 20.87 72.83
C THR A 104 -75.99 20.50 71.48
N GLY A 105 -77.01 19.62 71.48
CA GLY A 105 -77.71 19.16 70.28
C GLY A 105 -77.22 17.82 69.70
N ILE A 106 -76.09 17.29 70.17
CA ILE A 106 -75.56 15.98 69.78
C ILE A 106 -75.45 15.07 71.00
N GLY A 107 -76.02 13.87 70.92
CA GLY A 107 -75.84 12.79 71.89
C GLY A 107 -74.79 11.78 71.42
N ILE A 108 -73.89 11.37 72.31
CA ILE A 108 -72.94 10.28 72.07
C ILE A 108 -73.21 9.20 73.11
N ALA A 109 -73.54 7.99 72.65
CA ALA A 109 -73.78 6.83 73.51
C ALA A 109 -73.13 5.59 72.88
N GLY A 110 -72.03 5.13 73.49
CA GLY A 110 -71.20 4.06 72.92
C GLY A 110 -70.67 4.45 71.54
N ASN A 111 -70.97 3.64 70.53
CA ASN A 111 -70.45 3.80 69.17
C ASN A 111 -71.41 4.58 68.24
N THR A 112 -72.48 5.18 68.77
CA THR A 112 -73.51 5.88 67.99
C THR A 112 -73.56 7.37 68.35
N ILE A 113 -73.61 8.21 67.33
CA ILE A 113 -73.83 9.66 67.43
C ILE A 113 -75.22 9.97 66.87
N SER A 114 -76.06 10.69 67.63
CA SER A 114 -77.40 11.09 67.21
C SER A 114 -77.66 12.59 67.42
N ASN A 115 -78.53 13.16 66.57
CA ASN A 115 -78.91 14.58 66.57
C ASN A 115 -80.44 14.68 66.68
N ASN A 116 -80.92 15.39 67.70
CA ASN A 116 -82.36 15.51 68.02
C ASN A 116 -82.99 16.87 67.66
N GLY A 117 -82.25 17.78 66.99
CA GLY A 117 -82.80 19.02 66.45
C GLY A 117 -83.28 20.06 67.50
N VAL A 118 -84.23 20.92 67.11
CA VAL A 118 -84.76 22.00 67.94
C VAL A 118 -85.90 21.49 68.82
N ILE A 119 -85.79 21.70 70.14
CA ILE A 119 -86.70 21.11 71.13
C ILE A 119 -87.78 22.06 71.71
N SER A 120 -87.75 23.35 71.35
CA SER A 120 -88.85 24.30 71.57
C SER A 120 -88.76 25.55 70.68
N PHE A 121 -89.88 26.02 70.14
CA PHE A 121 -89.98 27.28 69.37
C PHE A 121 -91.44 27.78 69.27
N ASN A 122 -91.67 29.08 69.53
CA ASN A 122 -93.00 29.72 69.55
C ASN A 122 -94.09 28.87 70.21
N SER A 123 -93.93 28.65 71.52
CA SER A 123 -94.84 27.86 72.39
C SER A 123 -94.99 26.38 72.06
N ARG A 124 -94.41 25.86 70.96
CA ARG A 124 -94.30 24.43 70.68
C ARG A 124 -93.09 23.84 71.41
N THR A 125 -93.23 22.63 71.94
CA THR A 125 -92.17 21.87 72.63
C THR A 125 -92.14 20.42 72.13
N GLY A 126 -90.99 19.75 72.26
CA GLY A 126 -90.71 18.48 71.59
C GLY A 126 -89.92 18.71 70.30
N ALA A 127 -89.71 17.69 69.46
CA ALA A 127 -88.96 17.84 68.21
C ALA A 127 -89.74 18.74 67.21
N VAL A 128 -89.39 20.03 67.15
CA VAL A 128 -90.08 21.02 66.31
C VAL A 128 -89.44 21.04 64.91
N GLY A 129 -90.15 20.49 63.93
CA GLY A 129 -89.84 20.71 62.52
C GLY A 129 -90.36 22.07 62.03
N PRO A 130 -89.71 22.70 61.04
CA PRO A 130 -90.18 23.96 60.45
C PRO A 130 -91.52 23.76 59.73
N ALA A 131 -92.49 24.63 60.01
CA ALA A 131 -93.81 24.63 59.40
C ALA A 131 -94.01 25.80 58.44
N SER A 132 -94.95 25.67 57.50
CA SER A 132 -95.34 26.77 56.62
C SER A 132 -95.87 27.96 57.43
N GLY A 133 -95.20 29.11 57.32
CA GLY A 133 -95.47 30.31 58.12
C GLY A 133 -94.45 30.60 59.24
N ASP A 134 -93.55 29.67 59.58
CA ASP A 134 -92.49 29.91 60.58
C ASP A 134 -91.42 30.92 60.12
N TYR A 135 -91.34 31.19 58.82
CA TYR A 135 -90.43 32.17 58.22
C TYR A 135 -91.18 33.02 57.18
N ASN A 136 -91.24 34.33 57.40
CA ASN A 136 -91.66 35.31 56.39
C ASN A 136 -90.64 36.45 56.29
N LEU A 137 -90.59 37.11 55.14
CA LEU A 137 -89.59 38.16 54.86
C LEU A 137 -89.73 39.38 55.79
N SER A 138 -90.92 39.63 56.37
CA SER A 138 -91.13 40.70 57.35
C SER A 138 -90.54 40.43 58.74
N GLN A 139 -90.06 39.21 59.01
CA GLN A 139 -89.33 38.87 60.26
C GLN A 139 -87.82 39.10 60.15
N MET A 140 -87.29 39.41 58.95
CA MET A 140 -85.90 39.80 58.76
C MET A 140 -85.76 41.30 59.08
N GLY A 141 -85.00 41.64 60.13
CA GLY A 141 -84.93 43.01 60.65
C GLY A 141 -84.34 44.05 59.70
N ASP A 142 -83.67 43.62 58.63
CA ASP A 142 -83.10 44.42 57.54
C ASP A 142 -83.97 44.43 56.27
N VAL A 143 -85.16 43.83 56.27
CA VAL A 143 -86.08 43.82 55.13
C VAL A 143 -87.28 44.74 55.39
N THR A 144 -87.74 45.46 54.37
CA THR A 144 -88.93 46.31 54.44
C THR A 144 -89.75 46.12 53.16
N ILE A 145 -90.93 45.53 53.29
CA ILE A 145 -91.81 45.23 52.16
C ILE A 145 -93.08 46.07 52.25
N THR A 146 -93.27 46.98 51.30
CA THR A 146 -94.56 47.67 51.08
C THR A 146 -95.29 46.98 49.94
N THR A 147 -96.36 46.24 50.29
CA THR A 147 -97.32 45.53 49.42
C THR A 147 -96.76 45.16 48.03
N PRO A 148 -96.10 43.99 47.88
CA PRO A 148 -95.37 43.66 46.67
C PRO A 148 -96.32 43.38 45.49
N THR A 149 -95.96 43.88 44.31
CA THR A 149 -96.64 43.59 43.04
C THR A 149 -95.88 42.54 42.23
N ASP A 150 -96.51 42.02 41.17
CA ASP A 150 -95.85 41.11 40.23
C ASP A 150 -94.54 41.72 39.68
N LYS A 151 -93.53 40.85 39.46
CA LYS A 151 -92.19 41.14 38.91
C LYS A 151 -91.33 42.16 39.67
N GLN A 152 -91.64 42.46 40.94
CA GLN A 152 -90.71 43.21 41.79
C GLN A 152 -89.57 42.35 42.33
N ILE A 153 -88.42 42.98 42.61
CA ILE A 153 -87.26 42.36 43.25
C ILE A 153 -86.91 43.07 44.55
N LEU A 154 -86.23 42.40 45.48
CA LEU A 154 -85.60 43.08 46.62
C LEU A 154 -84.28 43.72 46.17
N GLN A 155 -84.14 45.03 46.39
CA GLN A 155 -82.87 45.75 46.23
C GLN A 155 -82.42 46.33 47.57
N TYR A 156 -81.14 46.18 47.90
CA TYR A 156 -80.55 46.80 49.08
C TYR A 156 -80.44 48.31 48.90
N GLN A 157 -81.17 49.06 49.73
CA GLN A 157 -81.12 50.51 49.80
C GLN A 157 -80.12 50.94 50.87
N GLY A 158 -78.90 51.28 50.44
CA GLY A 158 -77.82 51.70 51.34
C GLY A 158 -78.14 52.94 52.18
N ALA A 159 -79.06 53.80 51.74
CA ALA A 159 -79.48 54.99 52.48
C ALA A 159 -80.33 54.68 53.74
N THR A 160 -81.05 53.55 53.76
CA THR A 160 -81.87 53.11 54.90
C THR A 160 -81.31 51.86 55.57
N SER A 161 -80.25 51.26 55.01
CA SER A 161 -79.72 49.94 55.37
C SER A 161 -80.81 48.86 55.39
N LYS A 162 -81.73 48.90 54.42
CA LYS A 162 -82.82 47.93 54.25
C LYS A 162 -82.86 47.35 52.84
N TRP A 163 -83.25 46.10 52.71
CA TRP A 163 -83.76 45.52 51.46
C TRP A 163 -85.21 45.95 51.26
N VAL A 164 -85.50 46.59 50.11
CA VAL A 164 -86.83 47.10 49.77
C VAL A 164 -87.29 46.49 48.45
N ASN A 165 -88.59 46.18 48.33
CA ASN A 165 -89.16 45.72 47.06
C ASN A 165 -89.24 46.88 46.04
N ILE A 166 -88.66 46.68 44.86
CA ILE A 166 -88.62 47.64 43.77
C ILE A 166 -89.04 47.01 42.44
N THR A 167 -89.42 47.84 41.48
CA THR A 167 -89.55 47.44 40.06
C THR A 167 -88.20 47.70 39.36
N PRO A 168 -87.48 46.68 38.86
CA PRO A 168 -86.14 46.85 38.30
C PRO A 168 -86.13 47.48 36.90
N SER A 169 -85.20 48.40 36.66
CA SER A 169 -85.06 49.14 35.38
C SER A 169 -84.17 48.48 34.33
N PHE A 170 -83.50 47.37 34.64
CA PHE A 170 -82.63 46.64 33.70
C PHE A 170 -83.36 45.52 32.92
N VAL A 171 -84.67 45.41 33.06
CA VAL A 171 -85.55 44.54 32.25
C VAL A 171 -86.24 45.38 31.17
N ASP A 172 -85.47 46.18 30.45
CA ASP A 172 -85.95 47.04 29.36
C ASP A 172 -86.01 46.26 28.03
N ALA A 173 -87.14 46.37 27.33
CA ALA A 173 -87.42 45.70 26.05
C ALA A 173 -86.66 46.31 24.85
N SER A 174 -85.65 47.15 25.10
CA SER A 174 -84.98 48.00 24.10
C SER A 174 -83.65 47.44 23.56
N ARG A 175 -83.12 46.31 24.08
CA ARG A 175 -81.86 45.70 23.60
C ARG A 175 -82.00 45.05 22.21
N LYS A 176 -81.97 45.89 21.17
CA LYS A 176 -81.96 45.46 19.76
C LYS A 176 -80.54 45.15 19.29
N LEU A 177 -80.35 43.98 18.68
CA LEU A 177 -79.17 43.70 17.84
C LEU A 177 -79.49 44.10 16.40
N THR A 178 -78.81 45.14 15.88
CA THR A 178 -78.96 45.58 14.49
C THR A 178 -77.89 44.93 13.63
N LEU A 179 -78.28 44.05 12.71
CA LEU A 179 -77.42 43.51 11.66
C LEU A 179 -77.88 44.09 10.31
N GLN A 180 -77.04 44.92 9.70
CA GLN A 180 -77.33 45.56 8.41
C GLN A 180 -76.81 44.68 7.26
N ALA A 181 -77.61 44.52 6.20
CA ALA A 181 -77.16 43.82 4.99
C ALA A 181 -76.09 44.65 4.26
N GLY A 182 -74.97 44.03 3.93
CA GLY A 182 -73.81 44.71 3.34
C GLY A 182 -72.52 43.88 3.46
N THR A 183 -71.63 44.05 2.48
CA THR A 183 -70.24 43.53 2.36
C THR A 183 -69.84 42.35 3.27
N GLY A 184 -70.61 41.25 3.21
CA GLY A 184 -70.33 40.04 4.00
C GLY A 184 -71.57 39.25 4.40
N ILE A 185 -72.72 39.90 4.64
CA ILE A 185 -74.01 39.25 4.96
C ILE A 185 -74.97 39.40 3.79
N SER A 186 -75.42 38.28 3.21
CA SER A 186 -76.30 38.26 2.02
C SER A 186 -77.76 38.56 2.37
N SER A 187 -78.23 38.06 3.52
CA SER A 187 -79.56 38.30 4.05
C SER A 187 -79.67 37.86 5.51
N VAL A 188 -80.55 38.53 6.27
CA VAL A 188 -80.94 38.12 7.64
C VAL A 188 -82.39 37.65 7.56
N ALA A 189 -82.61 36.33 7.61
CA ALA A 189 -83.92 35.72 7.42
C ALA A 189 -84.53 35.22 8.74
N ALA A 190 -85.12 36.15 9.50
CA ALA A 190 -86.07 35.85 10.56
C ALA A 190 -87.22 36.84 10.47
N SER A 191 -88.44 36.35 10.25
CA SER A 191 -89.64 37.19 10.25
C SER A 191 -90.24 37.23 11.66
N PRO A 192 -90.44 38.41 12.29
CA PRO A 192 -90.13 39.77 11.83
C PRO A 192 -88.79 40.30 12.37
N VAL A 193 -88.16 41.20 11.61
CA VAL A 193 -86.94 41.90 12.01
C VAL A 193 -87.25 42.93 13.10
N GLY A 194 -86.53 42.88 14.23
CA GLY A 194 -86.48 43.99 15.19
C GLY A 194 -87.20 43.80 16.54
N THR A 195 -87.64 42.59 16.90
CA THR A 195 -88.22 42.31 18.22
C THR A 195 -87.66 41.06 18.89
N ASP A 196 -87.10 41.29 20.09
CA ASP A 196 -86.92 40.37 21.22
C ASP A 196 -85.86 39.25 21.12
N LEU A 197 -84.98 39.23 22.14
CA LEU A 197 -83.91 38.25 22.38
C LEU A 197 -84.24 37.30 23.55
N SER A 198 -85.44 37.38 24.14
CA SER A 198 -85.82 36.69 25.39
C SER A 198 -86.15 35.20 25.27
N ALA A 199 -86.02 34.60 24.08
CA ALA A 199 -86.35 33.20 23.82
C ALA A 199 -85.23 32.46 23.07
N ASP A 200 -84.91 31.24 23.52
CA ASP A 200 -83.99 30.33 22.83
C ASP A 200 -84.47 30.06 21.40
N ARG A 201 -83.71 30.56 20.43
CA ARG A 201 -83.97 30.39 18.99
C ARG A 201 -82.67 30.14 18.24
N THR A 202 -82.68 29.19 17.32
CA THR A 202 -81.59 28.95 16.38
C THR A 202 -81.52 30.08 15.34
N TRP A 203 -80.33 30.67 15.18
CA TRP A 203 -80.07 31.71 14.19
C TRP A 203 -79.25 31.14 13.03
N THR A 204 -79.55 31.58 11.81
CA THR A 204 -78.78 31.24 10.61
C THR A 204 -78.30 32.51 9.93
N ILE A 205 -77.00 32.80 10.02
CA ILE A 205 -76.37 33.88 9.26
C ILE A 205 -75.94 33.30 7.90
N LYS A 206 -76.43 33.88 6.80
CA LYS A 206 -75.97 33.55 5.44
C LYS A 206 -74.93 34.57 4.99
N ALA A 207 -73.67 34.13 4.94
CA ALA A 207 -72.61 34.88 4.28
C ALA A 207 -72.72 34.73 2.76
N ASP A 208 -72.37 35.77 2.01
CA ASP A 208 -72.24 35.68 0.56
C ASP A 208 -70.92 34.97 0.22
N ASN A 209 -71.00 33.75 -0.29
CA ASN A 209 -69.86 32.87 -0.56
C ASN A 209 -69.51 32.74 -2.04
N THR A 210 -70.18 33.48 -2.94
CA THR A 210 -69.87 33.49 -4.38
C THR A 210 -69.09 34.72 -4.81
N ASN A 211 -69.04 35.77 -3.97
CA ASN A 211 -68.26 36.98 -4.19
C ASN A 211 -66.99 37.02 -3.32
N ALA A 212 -65.88 37.52 -3.86
CA ALA A 212 -64.57 37.58 -3.19
C ALA A 212 -64.46 38.71 -2.13
N ILE A 213 -65.38 38.73 -1.17
CA ILE A 213 -65.54 39.77 -0.13
C ILE A 213 -64.82 39.38 1.19
N TRP A 214 -64.31 38.15 1.28
CA TRP A 214 -63.65 37.58 2.46
C TRP A 214 -62.12 37.42 2.27
N ASN A 215 -61.44 38.38 1.63
CA ASN A 215 -59.98 38.43 1.68
C ASN A 215 -59.51 39.13 2.97
N ALA A 216 -58.48 38.59 3.62
CA ALA A 216 -57.82 39.32 4.70
C ALA A 216 -57.16 40.58 4.10
N ASN A 217 -57.45 41.77 4.64
CA ASN A 217 -56.83 43.01 4.16
C ASN A 217 -55.33 43.13 4.54
N GLN A 218 -54.83 42.21 5.37
CA GLN A 218 -53.45 42.15 5.83
C GLN A 218 -52.94 40.72 5.97
N ILE A 219 -51.65 40.52 5.70
CA ILE A 219 -50.88 39.34 6.13
C ILE A 219 -49.80 39.82 7.11
N GLN A 220 -49.78 39.27 8.32
CA GLN A 220 -48.87 39.67 9.42
C GLN A 220 -48.86 41.19 9.71
N GLY A 221 -50.04 41.82 9.70
CA GLY A 221 -50.18 43.26 9.96
C GLY A 221 -49.70 44.16 8.80
N LYS A 222 -49.37 43.59 7.64
CA LYS A 222 -48.99 44.33 6.43
C LYS A 222 -50.11 44.28 5.41
N SER A 223 -50.50 45.46 4.90
CA SER A 223 -51.59 45.63 3.92
C SER A 223 -51.38 44.77 2.69
N ILE A 224 -52.47 44.19 2.18
CA ILE A 224 -52.56 43.63 0.83
C ILE A 224 -53.12 44.73 -0.08
N LEU A 225 -52.44 45.03 -1.20
CA LEU A 225 -52.97 45.99 -2.18
C LEU A 225 -54.18 45.41 -2.90
N THR A 226 -55.15 46.28 -3.19
CA THR A 226 -56.43 45.96 -3.83
C THR A 226 -56.35 45.81 -5.36
N THR A 227 -55.17 45.97 -5.95
CA THR A 227 -54.92 45.69 -7.37
C THR A 227 -55.20 44.22 -7.69
N THR A 228 -56.11 43.95 -8.61
CA THR A 228 -56.44 42.59 -9.06
C THR A 228 -55.18 41.91 -9.63
N PRO A 229 -54.80 40.71 -9.14
CA PRO A 229 -53.74 39.91 -9.77
C PRO A 229 -54.12 39.51 -11.18
N ASN A 230 -53.14 39.54 -12.10
CA ASN A 230 -53.24 38.82 -13.36
C ASN A 230 -52.96 37.33 -13.14
N GLU A 231 -53.36 36.49 -14.09
CA GLU A 231 -52.99 35.07 -14.08
C GLU A 231 -51.45 34.93 -14.13
N GLY A 232 -50.88 34.28 -13.11
CA GLY A 232 -49.43 34.10 -12.95
C GLY A 232 -48.71 35.16 -12.11
N ASP A 233 -49.39 36.21 -11.62
CA ASP A 233 -48.78 37.18 -10.69
C ASP A 233 -48.41 36.52 -9.34
N LEU A 234 -47.24 36.86 -8.79
CA LEU A 234 -46.83 36.43 -7.44
C LEU A 234 -47.14 37.50 -6.40
N PHE A 235 -47.60 37.06 -5.23
CA PHE A 235 -47.70 37.88 -4.03
C PHE A 235 -46.31 38.26 -3.53
N THR A 236 -45.86 39.47 -3.87
CA THR A 236 -44.52 39.95 -3.56
C THR A 236 -44.60 41.04 -2.50
N PHE A 237 -43.84 40.93 -1.42
CA PHE A 237 -43.76 42.00 -0.42
C PHE A 237 -42.86 43.14 -0.91
N THR A 238 -43.44 44.27 -1.31
CA THR A 238 -42.69 45.47 -1.76
C THR A 238 -43.31 46.75 -1.22
N GLY A 239 -42.49 47.77 -0.94
CA GLY A 239 -42.97 49.06 -0.43
C GLY A 239 -43.73 48.98 0.91
N GLY A 240 -43.52 47.94 1.71
CA GLY A 240 -44.21 47.73 2.98
C GLY A 240 -45.60 47.07 2.88
N SER A 241 -46.05 46.70 1.68
CA SER A 241 -47.32 46.01 1.42
C SER A 241 -47.11 44.72 0.62
N TRP A 242 -48.08 43.82 0.66
CA TRP A 242 -48.17 42.67 -0.23
C TRP A 242 -48.82 43.11 -1.54
N THR A 243 -48.08 42.98 -2.63
CA THR A 243 -48.46 43.48 -3.95
C THR A 243 -48.46 42.32 -4.95
N PRO A 244 -49.56 42.04 -5.66
CA PRO A 244 -49.52 41.21 -6.86
C PRO A 244 -48.55 41.83 -7.87
N LYS A 245 -47.62 41.03 -8.38
CA LYS A 245 -46.60 41.51 -9.31
C LYS A 245 -46.31 40.46 -10.37
N ALA A 246 -46.19 40.94 -11.61
CA ALA A 246 -45.81 40.14 -12.76
C ALA A 246 -44.54 39.32 -12.48
N PHE A 247 -44.64 38.03 -12.80
CA PHE A 247 -43.56 37.08 -12.66
C PHE A 247 -42.38 37.45 -13.57
N ASN A 248 -41.19 37.67 -12.99
CA ASN A 248 -39.96 37.90 -13.75
C ASN A 248 -39.20 36.59 -13.94
N SER A 249 -39.22 36.07 -15.17
CA SER A 249 -38.55 34.83 -15.58
C SER A 249 -37.03 34.83 -15.41
N SER A 250 -36.38 35.99 -15.30
CA SER A 250 -34.93 36.08 -15.08
C SER A 250 -34.50 35.96 -13.61
N ALA A 251 -35.43 35.97 -12.65
CA ALA A 251 -35.10 36.05 -11.22
C ALA A 251 -35.07 34.70 -10.47
N TYR A 252 -35.74 33.66 -11.00
CA TYR A 252 -35.86 32.34 -10.36
C TYR A 252 -35.95 31.24 -11.43
N ILE A 253 -35.52 30.01 -11.12
CA ILE A 253 -35.79 28.85 -11.98
C ILE A 253 -37.28 28.50 -11.91
N GLN A 254 -37.98 28.57 -13.05
CA GLN A 254 -39.27 27.91 -13.21
C GLN A 254 -39.10 26.41 -13.47
N ASN A 255 -39.96 25.58 -12.89
CA ASN A 255 -40.08 24.16 -13.24
C ASN A 255 -40.96 24.00 -14.50
N THR A 256 -40.38 24.19 -15.69
CA THR A 256 -41.06 24.02 -16.97
C THR A 256 -40.22 23.19 -17.94
N THR A 257 -40.83 22.72 -19.02
CA THR A 257 -40.16 21.99 -20.11
C THR A 257 -39.44 22.91 -21.11
N ALA A 258 -39.58 24.23 -21.00
CA ALA A 258 -38.96 25.20 -21.90
C ALA A 258 -37.65 25.76 -21.31
N THR A 259 -36.62 25.92 -22.16
CA THR A 259 -35.36 26.54 -21.74
C THR A 259 -35.57 28.04 -21.48
N GLN A 260 -35.24 28.50 -20.27
CA GLN A 260 -35.37 29.89 -19.88
C GLN A 260 -34.14 30.69 -20.32
N THR A 261 -34.32 31.58 -21.30
CA THR A 261 -33.25 32.45 -21.82
C THR A 261 -32.84 33.48 -20.77
N ALA A 262 -31.53 33.59 -20.50
CA ALA A 262 -30.92 34.57 -19.60
C ALA A 262 -31.30 34.50 -18.10
N SER A 263 -31.83 33.38 -17.62
CA SER A 263 -32.01 33.14 -16.17
C SER A 263 -30.70 32.65 -15.54
N ASN A 264 -30.22 33.36 -14.52
CA ASN A 264 -29.03 32.95 -13.76
C ASN A 264 -29.43 32.05 -12.59
N PHE A 265 -28.74 30.92 -12.42
CA PHE A 265 -28.88 30.05 -11.24
C PHE A 265 -27.62 30.12 -10.39
N ASN A 266 -27.74 30.72 -9.21
CA ASN A 266 -26.64 30.85 -8.25
C ASN A 266 -27.02 30.16 -6.94
N ILE A 267 -26.26 29.14 -6.55
CA ILE A 267 -26.36 28.51 -5.22
C ILE A 267 -25.11 28.92 -4.43
N SER A 268 -25.27 29.79 -3.44
CA SER A 268 -24.17 30.25 -2.58
C SER A 268 -23.78 29.24 -1.48
N GLY A 269 -23.97 27.94 -1.74
CA GLY A 269 -23.82 26.85 -0.80
C GLY A 269 -24.00 25.48 -1.48
N ASN A 270 -24.08 24.41 -0.71
CA ASN A 270 -24.15 23.05 -1.25
C ASN A 270 -25.53 22.76 -1.87
N GLY A 271 -25.57 22.45 -3.17
CA GLY A 271 -26.76 21.97 -3.86
C GLY A 271 -26.77 20.45 -4.05
N VAL A 272 -27.94 19.82 -3.89
CA VAL A 272 -28.17 18.41 -4.25
C VAL A 272 -29.23 18.36 -5.34
N ILE A 273 -28.91 17.73 -6.47
CA ILE A 273 -29.88 17.51 -7.56
C ILE A 273 -30.51 16.13 -7.35
N GLY A 274 -31.81 16.08 -7.05
CA GLY A 274 -32.55 14.83 -6.81
C GLY A 274 -32.89 14.00 -8.06
N GLY A 275 -32.31 14.35 -9.21
CA GLY A 275 -32.57 13.73 -10.52
C GLY A 275 -31.39 13.97 -11.48
N THR A 276 -31.62 13.86 -12.78
CA THR A 276 -30.54 14.04 -13.78
C THR A 276 -30.24 15.52 -14.05
N LEU A 277 -28.96 15.90 -13.94
CA LEU A 277 -28.48 17.20 -14.41
C LEU A 277 -28.23 17.15 -15.93
N THR A 278 -28.88 18.03 -16.69
CA THR A 278 -28.63 18.19 -18.14
C THR A 278 -27.87 19.49 -18.40
N VAL A 279 -26.60 19.40 -18.82
CA VAL A 279 -25.80 20.56 -19.24
C VAL A 279 -25.86 20.67 -20.77
N LYS A 280 -26.42 21.76 -21.28
CA LYS A 280 -26.47 22.06 -22.72
C LYS A 280 -25.15 22.67 -23.18
N GLY A 281 -24.77 22.42 -24.44
CA GLY A 281 -23.50 22.86 -25.02
C GLY A 281 -22.39 21.81 -24.98
N LEU A 282 -22.59 20.71 -24.26
CA LEU A 282 -21.70 19.55 -24.31
C LEU A 282 -22.07 18.60 -25.45
N THR A 283 -21.07 17.97 -26.06
CA THR A 283 -21.23 16.92 -27.08
C THR A 283 -21.23 15.50 -26.46
N PRO A 284 -21.79 14.48 -27.15
CA PRO A 284 -21.80 13.12 -26.61
C PRO A 284 -20.39 12.54 -26.44
N GLY A 285 -20.16 11.91 -25.28
CA GLY A 285 -18.87 11.31 -24.91
C GLY A 285 -17.89 12.26 -24.20
N SER A 286 -18.28 13.50 -23.94
CA SER A 286 -17.42 14.43 -23.20
C SER A 286 -17.22 14.03 -21.74
N VAL A 287 -15.97 14.13 -21.29
CA VAL A 287 -15.61 14.16 -19.87
C VAL A 287 -15.47 15.63 -19.46
N PRO A 288 -16.45 16.21 -18.76
CA PRO A 288 -16.47 17.66 -18.53
C PRO A 288 -15.40 18.08 -17.52
N TYR A 289 -14.81 19.26 -17.72
CA TYR A 289 -13.84 19.86 -16.80
C TYR A 289 -14.17 21.33 -16.55
N VAL A 290 -13.57 21.93 -15.52
CA VAL A 290 -13.69 23.36 -15.25
C VAL A 290 -12.70 24.12 -16.13
N GLY A 291 -13.22 24.89 -17.09
CA GLY A 291 -12.44 25.73 -17.99
C GLY A 291 -12.23 27.15 -17.46
N THR A 292 -11.72 28.03 -18.32
CA THR A 292 -11.50 29.45 -18.01
C THR A 292 -12.78 30.13 -17.52
N GLY A 293 -12.71 30.85 -16.40
CA GLY A 293 -13.87 31.53 -15.81
C GLY A 293 -14.83 30.59 -15.07
N ASP A 294 -14.32 29.45 -14.59
CA ASP A 294 -15.05 28.42 -13.83
C ASP A 294 -16.21 27.74 -14.58
N VAL A 295 -16.21 27.83 -15.92
CA VAL A 295 -17.26 27.29 -16.79
C VAL A 295 -17.05 25.80 -17.04
N ILE A 296 -18.11 24.99 -16.86
CA ILE A 296 -18.10 23.58 -17.29
C ILE A 296 -17.86 23.51 -18.81
N SER A 297 -16.73 22.93 -19.18
CA SER A 297 -16.17 22.92 -20.53
C SER A 297 -15.85 21.49 -20.98
N GLU A 298 -15.59 21.32 -22.28
CA GLU A 298 -15.17 20.05 -22.87
C GLU A 298 -14.08 20.22 -23.92
N ASN A 299 -13.36 19.11 -24.19
CA ASN A 299 -12.47 19.01 -25.34
C ASN A 299 -12.26 17.54 -25.71
N ASN A 300 -13.15 17.01 -26.55
CA ASN A 300 -13.10 15.60 -26.94
C ASN A 300 -11.87 15.23 -27.76
N THR A 301 -11.14 16.19 -28.34
CA THR A 301 -9.85 15.90 -28.98
C THR A 301 -8.71 15.67 -27.98
N GLN A 302 -8.92 15.95 -26.69
CA GLN A 302 -7.91 15.82 -25.62
C GLN A 302 -8.34 14.88 -24.49
N LEU A 303 -9.63 14.80 -24.16
CA LEU A 303 -10.16 13.86 -23.17
C LEU A 303 -11.59 13.44 -23.56
N PHE A 304 -11.79 12.16 -23.82
CA PHE A 304 -13.03 11.63 -24.41
C PHE A 304 -13.41 10.28 -23.83
N TRP A 305 -14.70 10.06 -23.57
CA TRP A 305 -15.27 8.78 -23.19
C TRP A 305 -16.17 8.26 -24.31
N ASP A 306 -15.75 7.20 -25.00
CA ASP A 306 -16.61 6.49 -25.93
C ASP A 306 -17.65 5.71 -25.12
N GLY A 307 -18.84 6.28 -24.94
CA GLY A 307 -19.96 5.64 -24.23
C GLY A 307 -20.47 4.36 -24.90
N THR A 308 -20.23 4.17 -26.20
CA THR A 308 -20.67 2.98 -26.95
C THR A 308 -19.70 1.81 -26.73
N LYS A 309 -18.39 2.08 -26.77
CA LYS A 309 -17.33 1.06 -26.58
C LYS A 309 -16.83 0.96 -25.13
N SER A 310 -17.21 1.90 -24.27
CA SER A 310 -16.72 2.09 -22.89
C SER A 310 -15.20 2.21 -22.83
N LEU A 311 -14.64 3.16 -23.59
CA LEU A 311 -13.20 3.40 -23.74
C LEU A 311 -12.86 4.86 -23.40
N LEU A 312 -11.69 5.10 -22.77
CA LEU A 312 -11.18 6.43 -22.48
C LEU A 312 -10.09 6.81 -23.49
N GLY A 313 -10.29 7.90 -24.23
CA GLY A 313 -9.29 8.53 -25.08
C GLY A 313 -8.65 9.73 -24.38
N VAL A 314 -7.32 9.81 -24.44
CA VAL A 314 -6.51 10.98 -24.04
C VAL A 314 -5.69 11.39 -25.25
N GLY A 315 -5.89 12.61 -25.74
CA GLY A 315 -5.33 13.08 -27.02
C GLY A 315 -5.98 12.45 -28.27
N THR A 316 -7.06 11.68 -28.12
CA THR A 316 -7.81 11.04 -29.22
C THR A 316 -9.31 10.98 -28.90
N ASN A 317 -10.15 11.22 -29.92
CA ASN A 317 -11.61 11.05 -29.86
C ASN A 317 -12.08 9.73 -30.52
N THR A 318 -11.16 8.89 -30.98
CA THR A 318 -11.47 7.57 -31.56
C THR A 318 -10.64 6.47 -30.92
N PRO A 319 -10.72 6.26 -29.59
CA PRO A 319 -10.01 5.19 -28.93
C PRO A 319 -10.44 3.81 -29.49
N VAL A 320 -9.45 2.96 -29.73
CA VAL A 320 -9.60 1.52 -30.02
C VAL A 320 -9.24 0.66 -28.79
N ASN A 321 -8.54 1.24 -27.81
CA ASN A 321 -8.14 0.58 -26.56
C ASN A 321 -8.89 1.08 -25.31
N LYS A 322 -8.90 0.29 -24.23
CA LYS A 322 -9.64 0.59 -22.98
C LYS A 322 -9.29 1.94 -22.36
N VAL A 323 -7.99 2.25 -22.34
CA VAL A 323 -7.45 3.59 -22.19
C VAL A 323 -6.45 3.77 -23.32
N GLU A 324 -6.69 4.72 -24.20
CA GLU A 324 -5.78 5.06 -25.28
C GLU A 324 -5.21 6.46 -25.05
N ILE A 325 -3.89 6.56 -25.03
CA ILE A 325 -3.19 7.82 -24.80
C ILE A 325 -2.35 8.10 -26.04
N ALA A 326 -2.87 8.95 -26.91
CA ALA A 326 -2.21 9.35 -28.14
C ALA A 326 -0.91 10.13 -27.85
N GLY A 327 -0.02 10.15 -28.84
CA GLY A 327 1.15 11.03 -28.79
C GLY A 327 0.74 12.52 -28.71
N PRO A 328 1.60 13.39 -28.16
CA PRO A 328 1.29 14.81 -28.00
C PRO A 328 0.94 15.48 -29.34
N PRO A 329 -0.06 16.38 -29.38
CA PRO A 329 -0.68 16.86 -30.62
C PRO A 329 0.15 17.91 -31.39
N SER A 330 1.46 18.04 -31.12
CA SER A 330 2.32 19.10 -31.62
C SER A 330 3.72 18.59 -31.94
N THR A 331 4.26 19.03 -33.08
CA THR A 331 5.66 18.83 -33.49
C THR A 331 6.62 19.84 -32.86
N THR A 332 6.12 20.76 -32.04
CA THR A 332 6.93 21.80 -31.38
C THR A 332 7.32 21.37 -29.97
N ALA A 333 8.62 21.49 -29.66
CA ALA A 333 9.26 21.07 -28.42
C ALA A 333 8.53 21.54 -27.13
N PRO A 334 8.56 20.77 -26.02
CA PRO A 334 9.54 19.73 -25.67
C PRO A 334 9.21 18.32 -26.19
N PHE A 335 8.15 18.16 -26.99
CA PHE A 335 7.70 16.87 -27.48
C PHE A 335 8.23 16.57 -28.89
N SER A 336 8.61 15.32 -29.14
CA SER A 336 8.93 14.82 -30.47
C SER A 336 7.89 13.79 -30.90
N THR A 337 7.84 13.48 -32.20
CA THR A 337 6.92 12.50 -32.79
C THR A 337 7.13 11.04 -32.29
N SER A 338 8.03 10.82 -31.33
CA SER A 338 8.36 9.51 -30.75
C SER A 338 8.13 9.40 -29.25
N THR A 339 7.64 10.45 -28.56
CA THR A 339 7.29 10.35 -27.14
C THR A 339 5.92 9.69 -26.94
N SER A 340 5.90 8.54 -26.25
CA SER A 340 4.66 7.91 -25.76
C SER A 340 3.84 8.88 -24.91
N GLY A 341 2.51 8.85 -25.06
CA GLY A 341 1.59 9.72 -24.33
C GLY A 341 1.58 9.49 -22.82
N LEU A 342 2.06 8.33 -22.35
CA LEU A 342 2.19 8.02 -20.92
C LEU A 342 3.63 8.26 -20.43
N ARG A 343 3.83 9.28 -19.60
CA ARG A 343 5.10 9.54 -18.91
C ARG A 343 4.91 9.51 -17.39
N LEU A 344 5.69 8.64 -16.72
CA LEU A 344 5.77 8.58 -15.27
C LEU A 344 6.99 9.41 -14.81
N THR A 345 6.77 10.48 -14.04
CA THR A 345 7.82 11.37 -13.50
C THR A 345 7.84 11.31 -11.97
N ASN A 346 8.97 11.70 -11.37
CA ASN A 346 9.16 11.76 -9.91
C ASN A 346 8.92 10.42 -9.17
N LEU A 347 9.14 9.28 -9.84
CA LEU A 347 9.20 8.00 -9.16
C LEU A 347 10.47 7.95 -8.29
N ALA A 348 10.29 7.83 -6.97
CA ALA A 348 11.37 7.49 -6.05
C ALA A 348 11.88 6.06 -6.34
N THR A 349 13.06 5.73 -5.82
CA THR A 349 13.60 4.35 -5.86
C THR A 349 12.67 3.38 -5.14
N ALA A 350 11.82 2.68 -5.89
CA ALA A 350 11.01 1.58 -5.40
C ALA A 350 11.85 0.30 -5.40
N THR A 351 12.09 -0.27 -4.22
CA THR A 351 12.67 -1.62 -4.10
C THR A 351 11.65 -2.63 -4.64
N PRO A 352 11.97 -3.45 -5.66
CA PRO A 352 11.06 -4.48 -6.11
C PRO A 352 10.84 -5.51 -5.00
N THR A 353 9.62 -5.57 -4.46
CA THR A 353 9.18 -6.75 -3.70
C THR A 353 9.17 -7.95 -4.65
N SER A 354 9.63 -9.10 -4.14
CA SER A 354 10.03 -10.30 -4.89
C SER A 354 9.37 -10.43 -6.27
N ALA A 355 10.16 -10.12 -7.31
CA ALA A 355 9.66 -9.98 -8.67
C ALA A 355 8.95 -11.26 -9.14
N THR A 356 7.69 -11.12 -9.56
CA THR A 356 7.18 -12.03 -10.62
C THR A 356 8.02 -11.79 -11.87
N SER A 357 8.09 -12.77 -12.76
CA SER A 357 8.94 -12.72 -13.97
C SER A 357 8.49 -11.70 -15.01
N LYS A 358 7.81 -10.60 -14.66
CA LYS A 358 7.10 -9.69 -15.57
C LYS A 358 7.69 -8.28 -15.60
N VAL A 359 7.56 -7.61 -16.75
CA VAL A 359 7.77 -6.15 -16.93
C VAL A 359 6.62 -5.54 -17.71
N LEU A 360 6.41 -4.23 -17.55
CA LEU A 360 5.59 -3.47 -18.48
C LEU A 360 6.41 -3.22 -19.75
N SER A 361 5.88 -3.64 -20.90
CA SER A 361 6.44 -3.40 -22.24
C SER A 361 5.34 -2.94 -23.19
N ILE A 362 5.69 -2.56 -24.41
CA ILE A 362 4.74 -2.16 -25.44
C ILE A 362 4.75 -3.21 -26.56
N ASN A 363 3.58 -3.71 -26.98
CA ASN A 363 3.49 -4.67 -28.07
C ASN A 363 3.55 -3.99 -29.47
N SER A 364 3.53 -4.77 -30.55
CA SER A 364 3.56 -4.25 -31.92
C SER A 364 2.36 -3.38 -32.33
N SER A 365 1.28 -3.39 -31.53
CA SER A 365 0.07 -2.59 -31.72
C SER A 365 0.05 -1.31 -30.87
N GLY A 366 1.06 -1.10 -30.00
CA GLY A 366 1.13 0.06 -29.11
C GLY A 366 0.57 -0.18 -27.69
N ASP A 367 0.09 -1.38 -27.38
CA ASP A 367 -0.54 -1.68 -26.09
C ASP A 367 0.50 -1.87 -24.99
N VAL A 368 0.29 -1.26 -23.81
CA VAL A 368 1.08 -1.54 -22.60
C VAL A 368 0.70 -2.93 -22.07
N ILE A 369 1.58 -3.91 -22.25
CA ILE A 369 1.40 -5.29 -21.82
C ILE A 369 2.27 -5.62 -20.61
N LEU A 370 1.74 -6.45 -19.72
CA LEU A 370 2.53 -7.15 -18.71
C LEU A 370 3.15 -8.41 -19.34
N THR A 371 4.24 -8.22 -20.08
CA THR A 371 5.02 -9.32 -20.66
C THR A 371 5.87 -9.99 -19.57
N ASP A 372 6.36 -11.21 -19.80
CA ASP A 372 7.54 -11.66 -19.09
C ASP A 372 8.69 -10.68 -19.33
N ASN A 373 9.35 -10.29 -18.23
CA ASN A 373 10.71 -9.79 -18.21
C ASN A 373 11.55 -10.74 -19.09
N PRO A 374 12.18 -10.27 -20.17
CA PRO A 374 12.94 -11.15 -21.07
C PRO A 374 14.19 -11.76 -20.43
N ALA A 375 14.39 -11.60 -19.11
CA ALA A 375 15.29 -12.35 -18.23
C ALA A 375 14.99 -13.87 -18.13
N THR A 376 14.28 -14.48 -19.08
CA THR A 376 14.25 -15.93 -19.33
C THR A 376 14.69 -16.33 -20.74
N THR A 377 14.85 -15.39 -21.69
CA THR A 377 15.14 -15.71 -23.10
C THR A 377 16.12 -14.77 -23.84
N ASN A 378 16.49 -13.60 -23.30
CA ASN A 378 17.49 -12.70 -23.91
C ASN A 378 18.83 -12.70 -23.17
N TRP A 379 19.93 -12.48 -23.91
CA TRP A 379 21.21 -12.07 -23.32
C TRP A 379 21.29 -10.55 -23.31
N LEU A 380 21.50 -9.98 -22.12
CA LEU A 380 21.82 -8.57 -21.98
C LEU A 380 23.27 -8.30 -22.40
N THR A 381 23.56 -7.10 -22.89
CA THR A 381 24.95 -6.65 -23.17
C THR A 381 25.84 -6.58 -21.92
N GLY A 382 25.26 -6.72 -20.72
CA GLY A 382 25.96 -6.88 -19.43
C GLY A 382 25.90 -8.30 -18.83
N GLY A 383 25.35 -9.29 -19.53
CA GLY A 383 25.22 -10.67 -19.04
C GLY A 383 24.01 -10.93 -18.12
N ASN A 384 23.79 -12.21 -17.79
CA ASN A 384 22.70 -12.68 -16.93
C ASN A 384 23.28 -13.20 -15.60
N ALA A 385 22.60 -12.94 -14.47
CA ALA A 385 23.05 -13.40 -13.13
C ALA A 385 22.90 -14.92 -12.99
N ALA A 386 23.93 -15.61 -12.46
CA ALA A 386 24.08 -17.06 -12.62
C ALA A 386 23.80 -17.89 -11.36
N THR A 387 23.10 -19.01 -11.58
CA THR A 387 23.09 -20.24 -10.79
C THR A 387 23.83 -21.34 -11.58
N SER A 388 24.01 -22.55 -11.02
CA SER A 388 24.84 -23.62 -11.61
C SER A 388 24.42 -24.13 -13.00
N THR A 389 23.33 -23.62 -13.57
CA THR A 389 22.78 -23.96 -14.89
C THR A 389 22.81 -22.80 -15.89
N GLN A 390 23.37 -21.63 -15.55
CA GLN A 390 23.32 -20.43 -16.38
C GLN A 390 24.67 -20.14 -17.05
N PHE A 391 24.69 -20.20 -18.38
CA PHE A 391 25.89 -20.07 -19.20
C PHE A 391 25.63 -19.12 -20.39
N LEU A 392 26.70 -18.47 -20.87
CA LEU A 392 26.70 -17.74 -22.13
C LEU A 392 26.87 -18.75 -23.29
N GLY A 393 25.82 -19.50 -23.60
CA GLY A 393 25.78 -20.40 -24.76
C GLY A 393 24.38 -20.93 -25.07
N THR A 394 24.29 -21.83 -26.05
CA THR A 394 23.08 -22.62 -26.36
C THR A 394 23.37 -24.11 -26.19
N THR A 395 22.33 -24.93 -26.00
CA THR A 395 22.44 -26.41 -25.94
C THR A 395 22.32 -27.08 -27.31
N ASN A 396 22.08 -26.31 -28.37
CA ASN A 396 21.96 -26.80 -29.74
C ASN A 396 23.31 -26.66 -30.49
N ALA A 397 23.38 -27.18 -31.71
CA ALA A 397 24.58 -27.17 -32.53
C ALA A 397 24.93 -25.79 -33.15
N VAL A 398 24.48 -24.69 -32.55
CA VAL A 398 24.78 -23.31 -33.00
C VAL A 398 26.02 -22.80 -32.28
N ASP A 399 26.91 -22.16 -33.02
CA ASP A 399 28.17 -21.65 -32.49
C ASP A 399 27.96 -20.37 -31.67
N MET A 400 28.57 -20.31 -30.49
CA MET A 400 28.68 -19.09 -29.68
C MET A 400 29.79 -18.22 -30.27
N VAL A 401 29.46 -17.08 -30.90
CA VAL A 401 30.45 -16.21 -31.58
C VAL A 401 30.55 -14.84 -30.92
N VAL A 402 31.76 -14.49 -30.47
CA VAL A 402 32.12 -13.14 -29.99
C VAL A 402 32.83 -12.39 -31.12
N LYS A 403 32.36 -11.18 -31.43
CA LYS A 403 32.88 -10.35 -32.53
C LYS A 403 33.36 -8.99 -32.06
N TYR A 404 34.40 -8.48 -32.72
CA TYR A 404 34.88 -7.11 -32.60
C TYR A 404 34.96 -6.48 -34.00
N ASN A 405 34.39 -5.28 -34.19
CA ASN A 405 34.33 -4.59 -35.49
C ASN A 405 33.89 -5.51 -36.66
N SER A 406 32.81 -6.27 -36.46
CA SER A 406 32.29 -7.29 -37.39
C SER A 406 33.23 -8.46 -37.74
N LYS A 407 34.43 -8.55 -37.13
CA LYS A 407 35.36 -9.69 -37.22
C LYS A 407 35.16 -10.61 -36.02
N GLU A 408 35.38 -11.90 -36.23
CA GLU A 408 35.30 -12.91 -35.17
C GLU A 408 36.57 -12.94 -34.32
N LEU A 409 36.40 -12.79 -33.01
CA LEU A 409 37.48 -12.84 -32.02
C LEU A 409 37.61 -14.27 -31.46
N PHE A 410 36.49 -14.79 -30.94
CA PHE A 410 36.36 -16.09 -30.28
C PHE A 410 35.08 -16.76 -30.76
N ARG A 411 35.13 -18.09 -30.93
CA ARG A 411 33.97 -18.93 -31.18
C ARG A 411 34.03 -20.23 -30.38
N GLY A 412 33.00 -20.48 -29.58
CA GLY A 412 32.73 -21.80 -29.00
C GLY A 412 31.85 -22.61 -29.96
N SER A 413 32.25 -23.85 -30.27
CA SER A 413 31.58 -24.66 -31.29
C SER A 413 31.61 -26.16 -30.97
N ARG A 414 30.71 -26.95 -31.58
CA ARG A 414 30.85 -28.41 -31.65
C ARG A 414 31.95 -28.82 -32.63
N GLY A 415 32.56 -29.98 -32.41
CA GLY A 415 33.51 -30.62 -33.32
C GLY A 415 32.90 -31.00 -34.67
N GLN A 416 33.75 -31.44 -35.60
CA GLN A 416 33.32 -31.82 -36.96
C GLN A 416 32.61 -33.17 -36.96
N THR A 417 31.49 -33.29 -37.68
CA THR A 417 30.92 -34.59 -38.07
C THR A 417 31.88 -35.35 -38.99
N ALA A 418 31.67 -36.65 -39.16
CA ALA A 418 32.38 -37.47 -40.15
C ALA A 418 32.35 -36.89 -41.58
N ALA A 419 31.23 -36.26 -41.97
CA ALA A 419 31.10 -35.60 -43.27
C ALA A 419 31.89 -34.27 -43.35
N GLU A 420 32.01 -33.53 -42.25
CA GLU A 420 32.81 -32.29 -42.18
C GLU A 420 34.32 -32.57 -42.09
N SER A 421 34.72 -33.69 -41.47
CA SER A 421 36.14 -34.10 -41.31
C SER A 421 36.66 -34.97 -42.47
N GLY A 422 35.77 -35.60 -43.24
CA GLY A 422 36.13 -36.64 -44.20
C GLY A 422 36.60 -37.94 -43.55
N GLY A 423 36.29 -38.16 -42.27
CA GLY A 423 36.83 -39.24 -41.46
C GLY A 423 35.96 -39.58 -40.25
N ALA A 424 36.58 -39.66 -39.06
CA ALA A 424 35.85 -39.95 -37.82
C ALA A 424 34.91 -38.80 -37.40
N ASP A 425 33.86 -39.13 -36.65
CA ASP A 425 32.93 -38.16 -36.08
C ASP A 425 33.47 -37.60 -34.75
N PHE A 426 33.65 -36.29 -34.72
CA PHE A 426 34.11 -35.51 -33.56
C PHE A 426 33.03 -34.55 -33.05
N SER A 427 31.78 -34.66 -33.50
CA SER A 427 30.70 -33.73 -33.15
C SER A 427 30.37 -33.66 -31.65
N ALA A 428 30.74 -34.67 -30.87
CA ALA A 428 30.60 -34.71 -29.42
C ALA A 428 31.63 -33.85 -28.65
N TYR A 429 32.71 -33.41 -29.28
CA TYR A 429 33.74 -32.57 -28.65
C TYR A 429 33.38 -31.08 -28.73
N THR A 430 33.81 -30.31 -27.74
CA THR A 430 33.76 -28.84 -27.76
C THR A 430 35.08 -28.28 -28.31
N LEU A 431 34.99 -27.29 -29.19
CA LEU A 431 36.13 -26.58 -29.77
C LEU A 431 36.11 -25.11 -29.36
N THR A 432 37.27 -24.58 -29.00
CA THR A 432 37.54 -23.14 -28.94
C THR A 432 38.26 -22.71 -30.21
N LEU A 433 37.68 -21.77 -30.94
CA LEU A 433 38.18 -21.27 -32.21
C LEU A 433 38.53 -19.78 -32.06
N MET A 434 39.78 -19.41 -32.35
CA MET A 434 40.28 -18.04 -32.21
C MET A 434 40.57 -17.44 -33.59
N ASN A 435 40.31 -16.14 -33.78
CA ASN A 435 40.60 -15.41 -35.02
C ASN A 435 39.95 -16.06 -36.27
N ASN A 436 38.66 -16.40 -36.17
CA ASN A 436 37.86 -17.05 -37.24
C ASN A 436 38.39 -18.46 -37.67
N ALA A 437 39.16 -19.15 -36.83
CA ALA A 437 39.74 -20.46 -37.13
C ALA A 437 38.71 -21.48 -37.65
N THR A 438 39.12 -22.31 -38.60
CA THR A 438 38.33 -23.46 -39.07
C THR A 438 38.39 -24.58 -38.05
N LYS A 439 37.30 -25.33 -37.93
CA LYS A 439 37.26 -26.58 -37.16
C LYS A 439 38.29 -27.58 -37.70
N PHE A 440 38.90 -28.35 -36.81
CA PHE A 440 39.81 -29.44 -37.17
C PHE A 440 39.64 -30.59 -36.17
N ASN A 441 38.99 -31.66 -36.59
CA ASN A 441 38.63 -32.83 -35.79
C ASN A 441 37.96 -32.43 -34.45
N GLY A 442 38.46 -32.95 -33.33
CA GLY A 442 38.03 -32.67 -31.96
C GLY A 442 39.01 -31.82 -31.14
N HIS A 443 39.86 -30.99 -31.77
CA HIS A 443 40.90 -30.24 -31.04
C HIS A 443 40.29 -29.15 -30.15
N PRO A 444 40.57 -29.14 -28.83
CA PRO A 444 39.89 -28.26 -27.88
C PRO A 444 40.19 -26.76 -28.07
N LEU A 445 41.32 -26.43 -28.71
CA LEU A 445 41.71 -25.07 -29.05
C LEU A 445 42.36 -25.07 -30.44
N ILE A 446 41.91 -24.15 -31.31
CA ILE A 446 42.46 -23.92 -32.65
C ILE A 446 42.61 -22.41 -32.85
N ILE A 447 43.83 -21.98 -33.16
CA ILE A 447 44.19 -20.57 -33.36
C ILE A 447 44.59 -20.37 -34.81
N ARG A 448 43.96 -19.41 -35.51
CA ARG A 448 44.43 -18.98 -36.83
C ARG A 448 45.47 -17.87 -36.67
N ALA A 449 46.64 -18.07 -37.27
CA ALA A 449 47.70 -17.06 -37.37
C ALA A 449 47.19 -15.75 -38.02
N ASN A 450 47.68 -14.61 -37.56
CA ASN A 450 47.40 -13.32 -38.18
C ASN A 450 48.62 -12.88 -39.00
N GLY A 451 48.65 -13.27 -40.27
CA GLY A 451 49.91 -13.34 -41.01
C GLY A 451 50.71 -14.56 -40.53
N ASN A 452 51.92 -14.36 -40.04
CA ASN A 452 52.77 -15.46 -39.55
C ASN A 452 52.57 -15.73 -38.05
N ASP A 453 52.19 -14.74 -37.25
CA ASP A 453 52.16 -14.83 -35.79
C ASP A 453 50.91 -15.57 -35.27
N VAL A 454 51.11 -16.50 -34.33
CA VAL A 454 50.06 -17.39 -33.79
C VAL A 454 49.73 -17.07 -32.34
N LEU A 455 50.75 -17.05 -31.47
CA LEU A 455 50.57 -16.95 -30.03
C LEU A 455 51.81 -16.31 -29.40
N ALA A 456 51.61 -15.36 -28.48
CA ALA A 456 52.67 -14.74 -27.70
C ALA A 456 52.53 -15.06 -26.20
N PHE A 457 53.66 -15.08 -25.51
CA PHE A 457 53.80 -15.30 -24.07
C PHE A 457 54.54 -14.12 -23.47
N GLU A 458 53.83 -13.40 -22.59
CA GLU A 458 54.33 -12.20 -21.92
C GLU A 458 54.83 -12.52 -20.51
N ASP A 459 55.75 -11.69 -20.00
CA ASP A 459 56.05 -11.69 -18.57
C ASP A 459 54.95 -10.99 -17.75
N ALA A 460 55.11 -10.96 -16.43
CA ALA A 460 54.15 -10.33 -15.52
C ALA A 460 53.97 -8.81 -15.72
N ASN A 461 54.80 -8.16 -16.54
CA ASN A 461 54.70 -6.74 -16.89
C ASN A 461 54.04 -6.53 -18.27
N GLY A 462 53.56 -7.58 -18.93
CA GLY A 462 53.00 -7.49 -20.29
C GLY A 462 54.07 -7.32 -21.38
N VAL A 463 55.32 -7.73 -21.12
CA VAL A 463 56.38 -7.70 -22.14
C VAL A 463 56.49 -9.08 -22.80
N PRO A 464 56.23 -9.22 -24.11
CA PRO A 464 56.45 -10.47 -24.84
C PRO A 464 57.89 -10.98 -24.67
N LYS A 465 58.04 -12.21 -24.17
CA LYS A 465 59.34 -12.92 -24.05
C LYS A 465 59.49 -14.02 -25.07
N TRP A 466 58.39 -14.71 -25.37
CA TRP A 466 58.37 -15.77 -26.36
C TRP A 466 57.16 -15.59 -27.27
N HIS A 467 57.28 -16.00 -28.52
CA HIS A 467 56.13 -16.16 -29.40
C HIS A 467 56.33 -17.32 -30.36
N TRP A 468 55.21 -17.84 -30.87
CA TRP A 468 55.16 -18.88 -31.87
C TRP A 468 54.62 -18.29 -33.16
N ASN A 469 55.35 -18.49 -34.25
CA ASN A 469 54.94 -18.07 -35.58
C ASN A 469 55.17 -19.19 -36.62
N ILE A 470 54.52 -19.07 -37.77
CA ILE A 470 54.66 -19.98 -38.92
C ILE A 470 55.56 -19.30 -39.96
N LEU A 471 56.81 -19.02 -39.57
CA LEU A 471 57.84 -18.39 -40.40
C LEU A 471 58.83 -19.44 -40.91
N GLY A 472 59.48 -19.19 -42.05
CA GLY A 472 60.53 -20.08 -42.59
C GLY A 472 60.04 -21.43 -43.12
N GLY A 473 58.73 -21.66 -43.23
CA GLY A 473 58.16 -22.93 -43.70
C GLY A 473 58.07 -24.00 -42.62
N GLY A 474 57.80 -23.61 -41.37
CA GLY A 474 57.61 -24.53 -40.25
C GLY A 474 57.05 -23.81 -39.01
N LEU A 475 56.94 -24.53 -37.90
CA LEU A 475 56.62 -23.95 -36.59
C LEU A 475 57.89 -23.44 -35.92
N ASN A 476 57.93 -22.14 -35.61
CA ASN A 476 59.09 -21.45 -35.07
C ASN A 476 58.81 -20.97 -33.63
N PHE A 477 59.68 -21.35 -32.70
CA PHE A 477 59.70 -20.88 -31.33
C PHE A 477 60.74 -19.76 -31.22
N VAL A 478 60.26 -18.55 -30.96
CA VAL A 478 61.06 -17.32 -30.97
C VAL A 478 61.20 -16.78 -29.56
N GLU A 479 62.41 -16.35 -29.20
CA GLU A 479 62.59 -15.47 -28.05
C GLU A 479 62.44 -14.03 -28.54
N THR A 480 61.34 -13.40 -28.17
CA THR A 480 60.86 -12.14 -28.74
C THR A 480 61.87 -11.02 -28.53
N ASN A 481 62.22 -10.32 -29.61
CA ASN A 481 63.26 -9.28 -29.65
C ASN A 481 64.68 -9.75 -29.28
N VAL A 482 64.94 -11.08 -29.23
CA VAL A 482 66.28 -11.64 -28.96
C VAL A 482 66.78 -12.50 -30.12
N LYS A 483 66.07 -13.59 -30.47
CA LYS A 483 66.46 -14.46 -31.59
C LYS A 483 65.29 -15.34 -32.06
N ASP A 484 65.08 -15.40 -33.38
CA ASP A 484 64.27 -16.43 -34.03
C ASP A 484 64.90 -17.83 -33.95
N TYR A 485 64.09 -18.85 -34.24
CA TYR A 485 64.52 -20.23 -34.46
C TYR A 485 65.27 -20.82 -33.28
N ARG A 486 64.91 -20.45 -32.04
CA ARG A 486 65.43 -21.08 -30.82
C ARG A 486 65.13 -22.58 -30.84
N LEU A 487 63.94 -22.93 -31.31
CA LEU A 487 63.57 -24.25 -31.81
C LEU A 487 62.71 -24.04 -33.06
N PHE A 488 62.98 -24.79 -34.13
CA PHE A 488 62.24 -24.74 -35.38
C PHE A 488 61.86 -26.16 -35.80
N LEU A 489 60.59 -26.40 -36.13
CA LEU A 489 60.12 -27.65 -36.73
C LEU A 489 59.70 -27.37 -38.16
N GLN A 490 60.54 -27.74 -39.10
CA GLN A 490 60.29 -27.55 -40.53
C GLN A 490 59.10 -28.41 -40.99
N ASN A 491 58.27 -27.88 -41.89
CA ASN A 491 57.27 -28.69 -42.58
C ASN A 491 57.98 -29.84 -43.31
N GLY A 492 57.62 -31.09 -42.98
CA GLY A 492 58.31 -32.29 -43.46
C GLY A 492 59.14 -33.02 -42.39
N GLY A 493 59.47 -32.37 -41.26
CA GLY A 493 59.89 -33.04 -40.03
C GLY A 493 61.32 -32.79 -39.52
N ASN A 494 62.15 -32.01 -40.22
CA ASN A 494 63.48 -31.65 -39.70
C ASN A 494 63.36 -30.63 -38.53
N VAL A 495 64.23 -30.78 -37.54
CA VAL A 495 64.31 -29.88 -36.37
C VAL A 495 65.58 -29.03 -36.43
N GLY A 496 65.41 -27.71 -36.42
CA GLY A 496 66.49 -26.74 -36.30
C GLY A 496 66.60 -26.18 -34.88
N VAL A 497 67.83 -26.02 -34.38
CA VAL A 497 68.14 -25.27 -33.16
C VAL A 497 69.11 -24.16 -33.54
N GLY A 498 68.63 -22.91 -33.50
CA GLY A 498 69.36 -21.74 -33.97
C GLY A 498 69.39 -21.53 -35.50
N THR A 499 68.70 -22.38 -36.27
CA THR A 499 68.62 -22.37 -37.75
C THR A 499 67.20 -22.66 -38.24
N ASN A 500 66.81 -22.07 -39.39
CA ASN A 500 65.54 -22.30 -40.07
C ASN A 500 65.68 -23.13 -41.36
N THR A 501 66.90 -23.50 -41.75
CA THR A 501 67.16 -24.37 -42.90
C THR A 501 67.91 -25.63 -42.44
N PRO A 502 67.32 -26.47 -41.56
CA PRO A 502 68.00 -27.64 -41.03
C PRO A 502 68.33 -28.65 -42.14
N ALA A 503 69.61 -28.94 -42.34
CA ALA A 503 70.11 -29.84 -43.38
C ALA A 503 69.99 -31.33 -43.02
N ALA A 504 69.59 -31.63 -41.78
CA ALA A 504 69.35 -32.97 -41.26
C ALA A 504 68.12 -32.99 -40.32
N LEU A 505 67.68 -34.19 -39.90
CA LEU A 505 66.55 -34.36 -38.98
C LEU A 505 66.72 -33.59 -37.65
N LEU A 506 67.96 -33.42 -37.20
CA LEU A 506 68.34 -32.47 -36.16
C LEU A 506 69.56 -31.70 -36.66
N ASP A 507 69.44 -30.38 -36.76
CA ASP A 507 70.53 -29.47 -37.12
C ASP A 507 70.67 -28.39 -36.04
N VAL A 508 71.88 -28.19 -35.54
CA VAL A 508 72.17 -27.29 -34.42
C VAL A 508 73.20 -26.27 -34.90
N ALA A 509 72.75 -25.05 -35.13
CA ALA A 509 73.63 -23.91 -35.43
C ALA A 509 74.23 -23.36 -34.13
N GLY A 510 75.16 -24.13 -33.57
CA GLY A 510 75.81 -23.88 -32.29
C GLY A 510 76.33 -25.17 -31.66
N THR A 511 76.49 -25.16 -30.33
CA THR A 511 77.01 -26.30 -29.58
C THR A 511 75.91 -27.25 -29.11
N ALA A 512 76.26 -28.52 -28.87
CA ALA A 512 75.33 -29.53 -28.37
C ALA A 512 75.95 -30.35 -27.23
N LYS A 513 75.17 -30.71 -26.20
CA LYS A 513 75.60 -31.66 -25.16
C LYS A 513 74.73 -32.91 -25.21
N ILE A 514 75.37 -34.07 -25.33
CA ILE A 514 74.69 -35.37 -25.45
C ILE A 514 74.88 -36.16 -24.14
N GLY A 515 73.78 -36.42 -23.44
CA GLY A 515 73.76 -37.16 -22.17
C GLY A 515 74.13 -36.33 -20.93
N THR A 516 73.63 -36.74 -19.76
CA THR A 516 73.77 -36.00 -18.48
C THR A 516 75.22 -35.70 -18.12
N GLY A 517 76.11 -36.69 -18.27
CA GLY A 517 77.55 -36.56 -18.00
C GLY A 517 78.39 -36.04 -19.17
N GLY A 518 77.80 -35.74 -20.34
CA GLY A 518 78.54 -35.30 -21.52
C GLY A 518 79.21 -33.94 -21.34
N THR A 519 80.31 -33.70 -22.06
CA THR A 519 80.85 -32.37 -22.31
C THR A 519 80.03 -31.67 -23.40
N VAL A 520 80.23 -30.36 -23.54
CA VAL A 520 79.70 -29.60 -24.68
C VAL A 520 80.52 -29.95 -25.91
N LEU A 521 79.85 -30.33 -26.99
CA LEU A 521 80.42 -30.51 -28.31
C LEU A 521 80.29 -29.20 -29.10
N ASN A 522 81.41 -28.71 -29.59
CA ASN A 522 81.48 -27.59 -30.53
C ASN A 522 81.20 -28.04 -31.97
N GLY A 523 81.45 -29.31 -32.31
CA GLY A 523 81.05 -29.86 -33.60
C GLY A 523 81.46 -31.32 -33.81
N VAL A 524 80.71 -32.01 -34.68
CA VAL A 524 81.03 -33.37 -35.15
C VAL A 524 81.28 -33.33 -36.65
N TYR A 525 82.56 -33.20 -37.01
CA TYR A 525 83.00 -33.00 -38.39
C TYR A 525 83.35 -34.34 -39.00
N ARG A 526 82.68 -34.70 -40.11
CA ARG A 526 82.91 -35.97 -40.80
C ARG A 526 83.34 -35.70 -42.24
N ALA A 527 84.62 -35.85 -42.51
CA ALA A 527 85.17 -35.84 -43.86
C ALA A 527 85.26 -37.27 -44.39
N VAL A 528 84.64 -37.53 -45.54
CA VAL A 528 84.62 -38.85 -46.16
C VAL A 528 85.46 -38.90 -47.43
N ASN A 529 86.05 -40.06 -47.71
CA ASN A 529 86.84 -40.29 -48.94
C ASN A 529 88.05 -39.33 -49.12
N VAL A 530 88.66 -38.91 -48.01
CA VAL A 530 89.73 -37.90 -47.92
C VAL A 530 91.05 -38.46 -48.45
N ASN A 531 91.82 -37.60 -49.12
CA ASN A 531 93.22 -37.87 -49.48
C ASN A 531 94.14 -37.55 -48.30
N ALA A 532 95.17 -38.37 -48.10
CA ALA A 532 96.33 -37.91 -47.33
C ALA A 532 97.05 -36.80 -48.09
N VAL A 533 97.40 -35.71 -47.40
CA VAL A 533 98.22 -34.62 -47.96
C VAL A 533 99.67 -35.08 -48.09
N THR A 534 100.17 -35.83 -47.11
CA THR A 534 101.43 -36.58 -47.23
C THR A 534 101.20 -37.80 -48.14
N THR A 535 101.85 -37.83 -49.30
CA THR A 535 101.54 -38.79 -50.38
C THR A 535 102.23 -40.15 -50.25
N SER A 536 103.26 -40.28 -49.42
CA SER A 536 103.97 -41.53 -49.15
C SER A 536 104.47 -41.62 -47.70
N ILE A 537 104.59 -42.85 -47.21
CA ILE A 537 105.15 -43.16 -45.89
C ILE A 537 106.46 -43.95 -46.10
N PRO A 538 107.65 -43.35 -45.88
CA PRO A 538 108.93 -44.05 -45.96
C PRO A 538 108.99 -45.29 -45.05
N ASN A 539 109.69 -46.33 -45.47
CA ASN A 539 110.03 -47.46 -44.61
C ASN A 539 111.06 -47.00 -43.56
N SER A 540 110.74 -47.12 -42.26
CA SER A 540 111.67 -46.79 -41.18
C SER A 540 111.37 -47.58 -39.91
N THR A 541 112.42 -48.09 -39.28
CA THR A 541 112.37 -48.77 -37.99
C THR A 541 112.61 -47.84 -36.80
N THR A 542 113.07 -46.60 -37.04
CA THR A 542 113.48 -45.63 -36.00
C THR A 542 112.74 -44.30 -36.06
N ALA A 543 112.08 -43.98 -37.18
CA ALA A 543 111.34 -42.73 -37.37
C ALA A 543 109.87 -43.00 -37.68
N THR A 544 109.02 -42.09 -37.21
CA THR A 544 107.60 -42.03 -37.58
C THR A 544 107.41 -41.06 -38.76
N THR A 545 106.29 -41.18 -39.46
CA THR A 545 105.89 -40.24 -40.51
C THR A 545 104.65 -39.47 -40.10
N THR A 546 104.70 -38.14 -40.22
CA THR A 546 103.54 -37.26 -40.08
C THR A 546 102.72 -37.29 -41.38
N VAL A 547 101.47 -37.75 -41.27
CA VAL A 547 100.49 -37.72 -42.35
C VAL A 547 99.40 -36.74 -41.97
N THR A 548 99.22 -35.69 -42.76
CA THR A 548 98.15 -34.70 -42.55
C THR A 548 96.95 -34.96 -43.45
N PHE A 549 95.78 -34.56 -42.95
CA PHE A 549 94.51 -34.62 -43.65
C PHE A 549 93.75 -33.31 -43.46
N THR A 550 93.10 -32.84 -44.52
CA THR A 550 92.22 -31.67 -44.47
C THR A 550 90.80 -32.11 -44.08
N VAL A 551 90.26 -31.53 -43.02
CA VAL A 551 88.90 -31.76 -42.51
C VAL A 551 88.30 -30.39 -42.20
N THR A 552 87.54 -29.84 -43.14
CA THR A 552 87.06 -28.45 -43.07
C THR A 552 86.09 -28.22 -41.90
N GLY A 553 86.28 -27.10 -41.19
CA GLY A 553 85.45 -26.61 -40.11
C GLY A 553 85.99 -26.85 -38.70
N ILE A 554 87.11 -27.58 -38.54
CA ILE A 554 87.68 -27.86 -37.21
C ILE A 554 88.58 -26.72 -36.72
N ASP A 555 88.47 -26.37 -35.44
CA ASP A 555 89.31 -25.39 -34.75
C ASP A 555 90.51 -26.08 -34.09
N GLY A 556 91.73 -25.67 -34.43
CA GLY A 556 92.97 -26.22 -33.90
C GLY A 556 93.15 -26.03 -32.39
N THR A 557 92.51 -25.02 -31.83
CA THR A 557 92.63 -24.57 -30.43
C THR A 557 91.82 -25.42 -29.46
N LEU A 558 90.68 -25.97 -29.91
CA LEU A 558 89.72 -26.66 -29.04
C LEU A 558 90.08 -28.14 -28.76
N GLY A 559 90.99 -28.73 -29.53
CA GLY A 559 91.51 -30.09 -29.27
C GLY A 559 90.49 -31.21 -29.44
N GLY A 560 90.19 -31.58 -30.70
CA GLY A 560 89.21 -32.63 -31.02
C GLY A 560 89.69 -34.07 -30.80
N ASN A 561 88.78 -34.95 -30.40
CA ASN A 561 88.94 -36.39 -30.50
C ASN A 561 88.87 -36.81 -31.97
N VAL A 562 89.86 -37.57 -32.45
CA VAL A 562 89.95 -37.96 -33.86
C VAL A 562 89.76 -39.46 -34.02
N ILE A 563 88.88 -39.84 -34.94
CA ILE A 563 88.67 -41.21 -35.42
C ILE A 563 89.10 -41.24 -36.88
N ILE A 564 90.09 -42.08 -37.22
CA ILE A 564 90.59 -42.24 -38.60
C ILE A 564 90.33 -43.68 -39.04
N ASN A 565 89.55 -43.84 -40.12
CA ASN A 565 89.22 -45.13 -40.70
C ASN A 565 89.72 -45.21 -42.15
N PRO A 566 90.72 -46.07 -42.47
CA PRO A 566 91.14 -46.27 -43.85
C PRO A 566 90.09 -47.07 -44.64
N ARG A 567 89.86 -46.72 -45.90
CA ARG A 567 89.00 -47.47 -46.85
C ARG A 567 89.74 -48.61 -47.55
N PHE A 568 90.87 -49.03 -47.00
CA PHE A 568 91.74 -50.08 -47.53
C PHE A 568 92.47 -50.75 -46.37
N ASP A 569 92.73 -52.05 -46.49
CA ASP A 569 93.52 -52.77 -45.50
C ASP A 569 94.95 -52.25 -45.49
N PHE A 570 95.46 -51.92 -44.29
CA PHE A 570 96.88 -51.68 -44.11
C PHE A 570 97.63 -52.99 -44.38
N PRO A 571 98.70 -52.97 -45.20
CA PRO A 571 99.56 -54.14 -45.31
C PRO A 571 100.18 -54.45 -43.94
N PHE A 572 100.54 -55.71 -43.73
CA PHE A 572 101.24 -56.14 -42.53
C PHE A 572 102.46 -55.24 -42.27
N ASN A 573 102.56 -54.69 -41.06
CA ASN A 573 103.57 -53.69 -40.64
C ASN A 573 103.42 -52.24 -41.13
N LEU A 574 102.30 -51.84 -41.73
CA LEU A 574 101.86 -50.43 -41.73
C LEU A 574 100.93 -50.18 -40.54
N ARG A 575 101.23 -49.16 -39.72
CA ARG A 575 100.53 -48.89 -38.46
C ARG A 575 100.26 -47.39 -38.28
N LEU A 576 99.03 -47.03 -37.93
CA LEU A 576 98.68 -45.71 -37.39
C LEU A 576 98.82 -45.81 -35.87
N ILE A 577 99.61 -44.92 -35.25
CA ILE A 577 99.95 -45.01 -33.82
C ILE A 577 99.40 -43.84 -32.97
N SER A 578 99.06 -42.71 -33.58
CA SER A 578 98.33 -41.62 -32.91
C SER A 578 97.65 -40.71 -33.92
N SER A 579 96.67 -39.95 -33.45
CA SER A 579 96.00 -38.90 -34.23
C SER A 579 95.55 -37.76 -33.33
N ARG A 580 95.56 -36.53 -33.85
CA ARG A 580 95.04 -35.33 -33.17
C ARG A 580 94.64 -34.26 -34.19
N VAL A 581 93.78 -33.34 -33.79
CA VAL A 581 93.72 -32.02 -34.43
C VAL A 581 95.03 -31.29 -34.12
N SER A 582 95.64 -30.66 -35.12
CA SER A 582 96.96 -30.00 -34.97
C SER A 582 96.99 -28.53 -35.35
N ALA A 583 96.02 -28.09 -36.16
CA ALA A 583 95.75 -26.72 -36.56
C ALA A 583 94.33 -26.68 -37.16
N ASP A 584 93.84 -25.48 -37.46
CA ASP A 584 92.57 -25.30 -38.17
C ASP A 584 92.53 -26.11 -39.47
N ASP A 585 91.36 -26.69 -39.76
CA ASP A 585 91.13 -27.61 -40.89
C ASP A 585 92.08 -28.83 -40.98
N THR A 586 92.95 -29.07 -39.98
CA THR A 586 94.10 -29.97 -40.11
C THR A 586 94.15 -31.05 -39.02
N VAL A 587 93.91 -32.29 -39.44
CA VAL A 587 94.17 -33.50 -38.65
C VAL A 587 95.57 -34.03 -38.95
N THR A 588 96.37 -34.26 -37.90
CA THR A 588 97.65 -34.97 -37.98
C THR A 588 97.48 -36.40 -37.48
N ALA A 589 97.92 -37.36 -38.28
CA ALA A 589 98.12 -38.76 -37.89
C ALA A 589 99.60 -39.13 -37.96
N ILE A 590 100.05 -39.97 -37.03
CA ILE A 590 101.42 -40.48 -37.00
C ILE A 590 101.43 -41.94 -37.41
N PHE A 591 102.24 -42.25 -38.43
CA PHE A 591 102.38 -43.59 -38.99
C PHE A 591 103.77 -44.17 -38.73
N VAL A 592 103.82 -45.50 -38.64
CA VAL A 592 105.04 -46.32 -38.71
C VAL A 592 104.85 -47.29 -39.87
N ASN A 593 105.86 -47.38 -40.73
CA ASN A 593 105.91 -48.34 -41.84
C ASN A 593 107.19 -49.16 -41.71
N THR A 594 107.03 -50.45 -41.45
CA THR A 594 108.10 -51.46 -41.51
C THR A 594 107.79 -52.60 -42.49
N THR A 595 107.09 -52.27 -43.58
CA THR A 595 106.69 -53.20 -44.67
C THR A 595 107.83 -53.57 -45.63
N GLY A 596 109.03 -53.00 -45.46
CA GLY A 596 110.19 -53.26 -46.33
C GLY A 596 110.37 -52.26 -47.49
N GLY A 597 109.39 -51.40 -47.76
CA GLY A 597 109.47 -50.35 -48.79
C GLY A 597 108.59 -49.14 -48.48
N ALA A 598 108.81 -48.02 -49.16
CA ALA A 598 107.95 -46.84 -48.98
C ALA A 598 106.53 -47.14 -49.46
N TYR A 599 105.53 -46.84 -48.63
CA TYR A 599 104.12 -47.11 -48.95
C TYR A 599 103.45 -45.87 -49.54
N SER A 600 102.84 -46.00 -50.72
CA SER A 600 102.08 -44.90 -51.33
C SER A 600 100.71 -44.74 -50.68
N LEU A 601 100.37 -43.53 -50.26
CA LEU A 601 99.02 -43.12 -49.91
C LEU A 601 98.25 -42.51 -51.09
N THR A 602 98.87 -42.43 -52.27
CA THR A 602 98.20 -42.01 -53.51
C THR A 602 97.84 -43.20 -54.39
N GLY A 603 96.72 -43.08 -55.09
CA GLY A 603 96.18 -44.10 -56.00
C GLY A 603 94.70 -44.41 -55.73
N THR A 604 94.09 -45.15 -56.65
CA THR A 604 92.68 -45.57 -56.55
C THR A 604 92.45 -46.38 -55.27
N GLY A 605 91.46 -45.98 -54.46
CA GLY A 605 91.11 -46.65 -53.19
C GLY A 605 91.96 -46.26 -51.96
N LYS A 606 93.05 -45.49 -52.11
CA LYS A 606 93.85 -45.00 -50.96
C LYS A 606 93.20 -43.77 -50.33
N ARG A 607 92.12 -44.01 -49.60
CA ARG A 607 91.23 -42.98 -49.04
C ARG A 607 90.89 -43.26 -47.58
N PHE A 608 90.54 -42.20 -46.85
CA PHE A 608 90.22 -42.26 -45.43
C PHE A 608 88.87 -41.61 -45.15
N ASP A 609 88.13 -42.15 -44.19
CA ASP A 609 87.03 -41.47 -43.53
C ASP A 609 87.52 -40.99 -42.16
N ILE A 610 87.34 -39.71 -41.88
CA ILE A 610 87.85 -39.07 -40.66
C ILE A 610 86.68 -38.36 -39.98
N THR A 611 86.49 -38.69 -38.71
CA THR A 611 85.54 -37.98 -37.83
C THR A 611 86.33 -37.27 -36.74
N VAL A 612 86.07 -35.97 -36.57
CA VAL A 612 86.58 -35.16 -35.46
C VAL A 612 85.40 -34.76 -34.59
N ILE A 613 85.52 -34.99 -33.28
CA ILE A 613 84.53 -34.60 -32.28
C ILE A 613 85.19 -33.55 -31.38
N GLN A 614 84.70 -32.31 -31.47
CA GLN A 614 85.10 -31.14 -30.68
C GLN A 614 83.93 -30.65 -29.83
#